data_AF-A0A1H6FC60-F1
#
_entry.id   AF-A0A1H6FC60-F1
#
_cell.length_a   1.000
_cell.length_b   1.000
_cell.length_c   1.000
_cell.angle_alpha   90.00
_cell.angle_beta   90.00
_cell.angle_gamma   90.00
#
_symmetry.space_group_name_H-M   'P 1'
#
loop_
_entity.id
_entity.type
_entity.pdbx_description
1 polymer ?
#
loop_
_entity_poly.entity_id
_entity_poly.type
_entity_poly.pdbx_seq_one_letter_code
_entity_poly.pdbx_strand_id
1 'polypeptide(L)'
;MSFMVLLPALYFLLIFSYGSLLMLSSPSKLNPELKYRTLWLSIGYALIGLVIYLSLTPHIPTPGGIEINDKLSHVLAYAVLMGWFSQLYHRSYYKQIAFLLIIMGISLEFFQSMTGYRYMEFLDVIANSCGVFMGWLLSITPLGRVLKVTNEW
;
A
#
# COMPACT_ATOMS: atom_id res chain seq x y z
N MET A 1 7.57 -7.66 -21.47
CA MET A 1 6.52 -7.25 -20.51
C MET A 1 5.26 -6.98 -21.30
N SER A 2 4.28 -7.87 -21.25
CA SER A 2 3.11 -7.83 -22.14
C SER A 2 2.19 -6.66 -21.80
N PHE A 3 1.57 -6.05 -22.81
CA PHE A 3 0.63 -4.92 -22.71
C PHE A 3 -0.49 -5.16 -21.67
N MET A 4 -0.80 -6.43 -21.38
CA MET A 4 -1.78 -6.89 -20.39
C MET A 4 -1.43 -6.58 -18.92
N VAL A 5 -0.17 -6.29 -18.59
CA VAL A 5 0.25 -5.96 -17.20
C VAL A 5 0.33 -4.44 -16.99
N LEU A 6 0.77 -3.70 -18.02
CA LEU A 6 1.01 -2.26 -17.92
C LEU A 6 -0.29 -1.44 -17.91
N LEU A 7 -1.29 -1.84 -18.69
CA LEU A 7 -2.53 -1.08 -18.83
C LEU A 7 -3.39 -1.09 -17.55
N PRO A 8 -3.60 -2.23 -16.89
CA PRO A 8 -4.33 -2.26 -15.61
C PRO A 8 -3.54 -1.58 -14.48
N ALA A 9 -2.22 -1.72 -14.45
CA ALA A 9 -1.37 -1.02 -13.49
C ALA A 9 -1.42 0.52 -13.69
N LEU A 10 -1.41 1.00 -14.93
CA LEU A 10 -1.59 2.42 -15.26
C LEU A 10 -3.00 2.91 -14.92
N TYR A 11 -4.03 2.12 -15.17
CA TYR A 11 -5.42 2.47 -14.82
C TYR A 11 -5.63 2.52 -13.31
N PHE A 12 -4.99 1.60 -12.58
CA PHE A 12 -4.99 1.60 -11.12
C PHE A 12 -4.20 2.78 -10.55
N LEU A 13 -3.02 3.07 -11.11
CA LEU A 13 -2.27 4.27 -10.77
C LEU A 13 -3.06 5.54 -11.08
N LEU A 14 -3.88 5.58 -12.13
CA LEU A 14 -4.78 6.69 -12.43
C LEU A 14 -5.93 6.80 -11.41
N ILE A 15 -6.62 5.71 -11.07
CA ILE A 15 -7.70 5.71 -10.06
C ILE A 15 -7.17 6.06 -8.67
N PHE A 16 -6.05 5.46 -8.28
CA PHE A 16 -5.38 5.74 -7.02
C PHE A 16 -4.82 7.17 -7.01
N SER A 17 -4.26 7.64 -8.13
CA SER A 17 -3.84 9.03 -8.32
C SER A 17 -5.03 9.99 -8.19
N TYR A 18 -6.20 9.71 -8.75
CA TYR A 18 -7.40 10.55 -8.60
C TYR A 18 -7.94 10.56 -7.15
N GLY A 19 -8.05 9.39 -6.51
CA GLY A 19 -8.49 9.29 -5.12
C GLY A 19 -7.52 9.95 -4.14
N SER A 20 -6.22 9.87 -4.43
CA SER A 20 -5.18 10.50 -3.66
C SER A 20 -4.94 11.97 -4.03
N LEU A 21 -5.25 12.41 -5.25
CA LEU A 21 -5.36 13.83 -5.66
C LEU A 21 -6.49 14.53 -4.92
N LEU A 22 -7.64 13.85 -4.68
CA LEU A 22 -8.73 14.35 -3.83
C LEU A 22 -8.37 14.37 -2.33
N MET A 23 -7.39 13.58 -1.92
CA MET A 23 -6.85 13.59 -0.56
C MET A 23 -5.76 14.64 -0.38
N LEU A 24 -4.89 14.81 -1.37
CA LEU A 24 -3.77 15.74 -1.43
C LEU A 24 -4.19 17.18 -1.76
N SER A 25 -5.28 17.37 -2.50
CA SER A 25 -5.82 18.70 -2.83
C SER A 25 -6.34 19.47 -1.62
N SER A 26 -6.43 18.81 -0.47
CA SER A 26 -6.90 19.41 0.77
C SER A 26 -5.78 19.40 1.80
N PRO A 27 -4.99 20.50 1.91
CA PRO A 27 -3.90 20.64 2.86
C PRO A 27 -4.31 20.39 4.32
N SER A 28 -5.60 20.51 4.63
CA SER A 28 -6.18 20.26 5.95
C SER A 28 -6.24 18.78 6.34
N LYS A 29 -6.04 17.85 5.39
CA LYS A 29 -6.09 16.40 5.66
C LYS A 29 -4.75 15.83 6.10
N LEU A 30 -3.65 16.41 5.63
CA LEU A 30 -2.29 16.03 6.00
C LEU A 30 -2.00 16.48 7.43
N ASN A 31 -1.15 15.72 8.12
CA ASN A 31 -0.69 16.11 9.44
C ASN A 31 0.09 17.44 9.33
N PRO A 32 -0.38 18.54 9.97
CA PRO A 32 0.22 19.85 9.79
C PRO A 32 1.67 19.92 10.30
N GLU A 33 2.03 19.01 11.21
CA GLU A 33 3.34 18.96 11.87
C GLU A 33 4.46 18.41 10.97
N LEU A 34 4.13 17.85 9.81
CA LEU A 34 5.15 17.33 8.89
C LEU A 34 5.78 18.45 8.05
N LYS A 35 7.10 18.63 8.18
CA LYS A 35 7.89 19.61 7.40
C LYS A 35 8.11 19.12 5.95
N TYR A 36 8.64 17.91 5.79
CA TYR A 36 8.99 17.33 4.49
C TYR A 36 7.85 16.53 3.83
N ARG A 37 6.66 17.13 3.73
CA ARG A 37 5.43 16.43 3.28
C ARG A 37 5.59 15.75 1.93
N THR A 38 6.15 16.46 0.95
CA THR A 38 6.35 15.94 -0.42
C THR A 38 7.23 14.71 -0.41
N LEU A 39 8.35 14.73 0.34
CA LEU A 39 9.26 13.59 0.43
C LEU A 39 8.55 12.36 1.00
N TRP A 40 7.84 12.50 2.12
CA TRP A 40 7.18 11.38 2.78
C TRP A 40 6.04 10.79 1.94
N LEU A 41 5.33 11.64 1.21
CA LEU A 41 4.33 11.23 0.22
C LEU A 41 4.99 10.49 -0.95
N SER A 42 6.07 11.02 -1.52
CA SER A 42 6.81 10.36 -2.60
C SER A 42 7.28 8.96 -2.20
N ILE A 43 7.78 8.79 -0.97
CA ILE A 43 8.14 7.47 -0.44
C ILE A 43 6.90 6.57 -0.31
N GLY A 44 5.78 7.09 0.20
CA GLY A 44 4.53 6.33 0.30
C GLY A 44 4.01 5.83 -1.06
N TYR A 45 4.07 6.67 -2.09
CA TYR A 45 3.73 6.25 -3.46
C TYR A 45 4.74 5.29 -4.06
N ALA A 46 6.03 5.44 -3.77
CA ALA A 46 7.05 4.49 -4.18
C ALA A 46 6.80 3.11 -3.56
N LEU A 47 6.37 3.04 -2.29
CA LEU A 47 5.96 1.80 -1.63
C LEU A 47 4.75 1.17 -2.31
N ILE A 48 3.74 1.95 -2.70
CA ILE A 48 2.60 1.44 -3.48
C ILE A 48 3.08 0.86 -4.81
N GLY A 49 3.91 1.60 -5.54
CA GLY A 49 4.47 1.14 -6.82
C GLY A 49 5.27 -0.15 -6.65
N LEU A 50 6.03 -0.27 -5.57
CA LEU A 50 6.77 -1.48 -5.22
C LEU A 50 5.82 -2.67 -4.96
N VAL A 51 4.76 -2.48 -4.18
CA VAL A 51 3.78 -3.55 -3.91
C VAL A 51 3.08 -3.99 -5.20
N ILE A 52 2.64 -3.05 -6.04
CA ILE A 52 2.04 -3.36 -7.35
C ILE A 52 3.02 -4.17 -8.21
N TYR A 53 4.27 -3.72 -8.29
CA TYR A 53 5.31 -4.38 -9.07
C TYR A 53 5.56 -5.82 -8.57
N LEU A 54 5.73 -6.01 -7.27
CA LEU A 54 5.97 -7.32 -6.68
C LEU A 54 4.76 -8.24 -6.82
N SER A 55 3.54 -7.74 -6.62
CA SER A 55 2.32 -8.55 -6.77
C SER A 55 2.10 -9.00 -8.22
N LEU A 56 2.40 -8.15 -9.20
CA LEU A 56 2.20 -8.49 -10.62
C LEU A 56 3.40 -9.20 -11.23
N THR A 57 4.57 -9.23 -10.60
CA THR A 57 5.73 -9.94 -11.14
C THR A 57 5.62 -11.44 -10.84
N PRO A 58 5.82 -12.33 -11.83
CA PRO A 58 5.85 -13.77 -11.58
C PRO A 58 6.89 -14.11 -10.52
N HIS A 59 6.60 -15.12 -9.70
CA HIS A 59 7.53 -15.57 -8.66
C HIS A 59 8.86 -15.99 -9.31
N ILE A 60 9.93 -15.23 -9.06
CA ILE A 60 11.27 -15.58 -9.52
C ILE A 60 11.83 -16.59 -8.49
N PRO A 61 12.37 -17.74 -8.92
CA PRO A 61 13.02 -18.66 -7.99
C PRO A 61 14.17 -17.95 -7.27
N THR A 62 14.14 -17.94 -5.94
CA THR A 62 15.21 -17.33 -5.14
C THR A 62 16.45 -18.24 -5.17
N PRO A 63 17.64 -17.69 -5.40
CA PRO A 63 18.88 -18.47 -5.27
C PRO A 63 18.99 -18.97 -3.82
N GLY A 64 19.01 -20.29 -3.63
CA GLY A 64 19.14 -20.92 -2.31
C GLY A 64 17.87 -21.53 -1.71
N GLY A 65 16.73 -21.52 -2.42
CA GLY A 65 15.52 -22.25 -2.01
C GLY A 65 14.80 -21.68 -0.79
N ILE A 66 15.11 -20.45 -0.38
CA ILE A 66 14.36 -19.74 0.66
C ILE A 66 13.07 -19.23 0.02
N GLU A 67 11.98 -19.95 0.25
CA GLU A 67 10.63 -19.51 -0.10
C GLU A 67 10.14 -18.52 0.97
N ILE A 68 9.94 -17.27 0.56
CA ILE A 68 9.28 -16.28 1.42
C ILE A 68 7.80 -16.65 1.45
N ASN A 69 7.23 -16.74 2.65
CA ASN A 69 5.80 -17.01 2.80
C ASN A 69 4.99 -15.86 2.17
N ASP A 70 4.30 -16.18 1.08
CA ASP A 70 3.55 -15.23 0.27
C ASP A 70 2.47 -14.50 1.11
N LYS A 71 1.69 -15.23 1.92
CA LYS A 71 0.67 -14.65 2.81
C LYS A 71 1.25 -13.73 3.87
N LEU A 72 2.41 -14.08 4.43
CA LEU A 72 3.10 -13.20 5.37
C LEU A 72 3.58 -11.93 4.66
N SER A 73 4.03 -12.03 3.41
CA SER A 73 4.43 -10.89 2.58
C SER A 73 3.25 -9.96 2.32
N HIS A 74 2.07 -10.51 2.02
CA HIS A 74 0.82 -9.75 1.88
C HIS A 74 0.45 -9.02 3.18
N VAL A 75 0.44 -9.71 4.32
CA VAL A 75 0.17 -9.08 5.63
C VAL A 75 1.15 -7.94 5.91
N LEU A 76 2.46 -8.19 5.74
CA LEU A 76 3.50 -7.20 6.02
C LEU A 76 3.43 -5.99 5.07
N ALA A 77 3.25 -6.22 3.76
CA ALA A 77 3.15 -5.14 2.78
C ALA A 77 2.00 -4.19 3.10
N TYR A 78 0.82 -4.73 3.39
CA TYR A 78 -0.36 -3.92 3.70
C TYR A 78 -0.31 -3.29 5.09
N ALA A 79 0.35 -3.93 6.07
CA ALA A 79 0.61 -3.32 7.37
C ALA A 79 1.57 -2.12 7.26
N VAL A 80 2.63 -2.24 6.47
CA VAL A 80 3.58 -1.15 6.20
C VAL A 80 2.88 0.01 5.49
N LEU A 81 2.09 -0.26 4.43
CA LEU A 81 1.36 0.79 3.72
C LEU A 81 0.36 1.51 4.62
N MET A 82 -0.44 0.78 5.39
CA MET A 82 -1.40 1.40 6.31
C MET A 82 -0.67 2.21 7.39
N GLY A 83 0.40 1.67 7.97
CA GLY A 83 1.23 2.35 8.96
C GLY A 83 1.91 3.61 8.41
N TRP A 84 2.36 3.58 7.16
CA TRP A 84 3.01 4.71 6.50
C TRP A 84 2.03 5.85 6.27
N PHE A 85 0.92 5.59 5.57
CA PHE A 85 -0.06 6.62 5.24
C PHE A 85 -0.79 7.16 6.48
N SER A 86 -0.97 6.37 7.52
CA SER A 86 -1.56 6.82 8.78
C SER A 86 -0.71 7.85 9.52
N GLN A 87 0.60 7.92 9.26
CA GLN A 87 1.47 8.97 9.80
C GLN A 87 1.35 10.28 9.02
N LEU A 88 0.95 10.21 7.74
CA LEU A 88 0.86 11.37 6.84
C LEU A 88 -0.46 12.13 6.99
N TYR A 89 -1.54 11.44 7.36
CA TYR A 89 -2.88 12.00 7.43
C TYR A 89 -3.43 12.05 8.86
N HIS A 90 -4.39 12.96 9.10
CA HIS A 90 -5.08 13.02 10.39
C HIS A 90 -5.87 11.73 10.67
N ARG A 91 -6.01 11.35 11.95
CA ARG A 91 -6.67 10.10 12.40
C ARG A 91 -8.09 9.90 11.86
N SER A 92 -8.81 10.99 11.60
CA SER A 92 -10.15 10.97 11.00
C SER A 92 -10.19 10.28 9.63
N TYR A 93 -9.05 10.17 8.96
CA TYR A 93 -8.94 9.59 7.62
C TYR A 93 -8.46 8.13 7.59
N TYR A 94 -8.16 7.51 8.74
CA TYR A 94 -7.66 6.12 8.77
C TYR A 94 -8.64 5.13 8.14
N LYS A 95 -9.95 5.34 8.37
CA LYS A 95 -11.02 4.58 7.72
C LYS A 95 -10.94 4.63 6.20
N GLN A 96 -10.72 5.82 5.65
CA GLN A 96 -10.64 6.04 4.21
C GLN A 96 -9.37 5.40 3.62
N ILE A 97 -8.24 5.53 4.30
CA ILE A 97 -6.97 4.90 3.89
C ILE A 97 -7.12 3.38 3.88
N ALA A 98 -7.66 2.80 4.96
CA ALA A 98 -7.91 1.37 5.05
C ALA A 98 -8.82 0.87 3.91
N PHE A 99 -9.90 1.59 3.63
CA PHE A 99 -10.80 1.28 2.53
C PHE A 99 -10.07 1.28 1.18
N LEU A 100 -9.29 2.33 0.88
CA LEU A 100 -8.53 2.42 -0.37
C LEU A 100 -7.49 1.31 -0.52
N LEU A 101 -6.80 0.94 0.57
CA LEU A 101 -5.84 -0.18 0.55
C LEU A 101 -6.54 -1.52 0.34
N ILE A 102 -7.69 -1.78 0.96
CA ILE A 102 -8.45 -3.02 0.75
C ILE A 102 -8.91 -3.13 -0.72
N ILE A 103 -9.44 -2.03 -1.28
CA ILE A 103 -9.83 -1.98 -2.70
C ILE A 103 -8.61 -2.20 -3.61
N MET A 104 -7.44 -1.67 -3.25
CA MET A 104 -6.20 -1.94 -3.96
C MET A 104 -5.84 -3.43 -3.95
N GLY A 105 -5.89 -4.08 -2.80
CA GLY A 105 -5.65 -5.52 -2.69
C GLY A 105 -6.57 -6.34 -3.58
N ILE A 106 -7.88 -6.11 -3.49
CA ILE A 106 -8.87 -6.80 -4.32
C ILE A 106 -8.60 -6.57 -5.82
N SER A 107 -8.21 -5.35 -6.20
CA SER A 107 -7.90 -5.01 -7.59
C SER A 107 -6.64 -5.72 -8.09
N LEU A 108 -5.60 -5.84 -7.25
CA LEU A 108 -4.37 -6.54 -7.60
C LEU A 108 -4.60 -8.04 -7.78
N GLU A 109 -5.40 -8.66 -6.90
CA GLU A 109 -5.81 -10.07 -7.04
C GLU A 109 -6.57 -10.32 -8.35
N PHE A 110 -7.48 -9.40 -8.71
CA PHE A 110 -8.17 -9.45 -9.98
C PHE A 110 -7.20 -9.33 -11.17
N PHE A 111 -6.25 -8.38 -11.12
CA PHE A 111 -5.27 -8.22 -12.19
C PHE A 111 -4.29 -9.38 -12.31
N GLN A 112 -3.86 -9.97 -11.19
CA GLN A 112 -3.06 -11.20 -11.19
C GLN A 112 -3.79 -12.31 -11.94
N SER A 113 -5.10 -12.48 -11.73
CA SER A 113 -5.90 -13.48 -12.46
C SER A 113 -5.92 -13.28 -13.98
N MET A 114 -5.76 -12.03 -14.44
CA MET A 114 -5.71 -11.69 -15.87
C MET A 114 -4.33 -11.94 -16.51
N THR A 115 -3.29 -12.16 -15.70
CA THR A 115 -1.92 -12.35 -16.21
C THR A 115 -1.66 -13.76 -16.77
N GLY A 116 -2.51 -14.73 -16.41
CA GLY A 116 -2.45 -16.10 -16.92
C GLY A 116 -1.45 -17.03 -16.23
N TYR A 117 -0.65 -16.54 -15.27
CA TYR A 117 0.30 -17.36 -14.49
C TYR A 117 -0.06 -17.49 -13.00
N ARG A 118 -1.05 -16.74 -12.50
CA ARG A 118 -1.52 -16.83 -11.11
C ARG A 118 -3.05 -16.73 -11.11
N TYR A 119 -3.69 -17.47 -10.20
CA TYR A 119 -5.13 -17.39 -9.99
C TYR A 119 -5.45 -16.42 -8.85
N MET A 120 -6.65 -15.86 -8.86
CA MET A 120 -7.16 -15.07 -7.75
C MET A 120 -7.28 -15.96 -6.51
N GLU A 121 -6.65 -15.57 -5.40
CA GLU A 121 -6.72 -16.33 -4.14
C GLU A 121 -7.45 -15.51 -3.07
N PHE A 122 -8.58 -16.04 -2.58
CA PHE A 122 -9.36 -15.37 -1.54
C PHE A 122 -8.56 -15.18 -0.23
N LEU A 123 -7.62 -16.08 0.05
CA LEU A 123 -6.75 -15.97 1.22
C LEU A 123 -5.80 -14.77 1.11
N ASP A 124 -5.43 -14.33 -0.09
CA ASP A 124 -4.58 -13.15 -0.29
C ASP A 124 -5.37 -11.87 0.00
N VAL A 125 -6.67 -11.82 -0.37
CA VAL A 125 -7.58 -10.75 0.07
C VAL A 125 -7.68 -10.67 1.60
N ILE A 126 -7.77 -11.81 2.28
CA ILE A 126 -7.78 -11.87 3.75
C ILE A 126 -6.44 -11.40 4.31
N ALA A 127 -5.31 -11.88 3.76
CA ALA A 127 -3.97 -11.50 4.20
C ALA A 127 -3.74 -9.98 4.07
N ASN A 128 -4.11 -9.40 2.92
CA ASN A 128 -4.09 -7.96 2.68
C ASN A 128 -4.92 -7.21 3.73
N SER A 129 -6.16 -7.67 3.98
CA SER A 129 -7.08 -7.05 4.95
C SER A 129 -6.57 -7.14 6.39
N CYS A 130 -5.98 -8.27 6.77
CA CYS A 130 -5.32 -8.45 8.06
C CYS A 130 -4.12 -7.51 8.20
N GLY A 131 -3.31 -7.36 7.15
CA GLY A 131 -2.22 -6.39 7.11
C GLY A 131 -2.71 -4.96 7.34
N VAL A 132 -3.74 -4.52 6.62
CA VAL A 132 -4.35 -3.20 6.83
C VAL A 132 -4.84 -3.04 8.27
N PHE A 133 -5.53 -4.04 8.83
CA PHE A 133 -6.01 -3.97 10.20
C PHE A 133 -4.87 -3.88 11.22
N MET A 134 -3.81 -4.68 11.05
CA MET A 134 -2.62 -4.62 11.90
C MET A 134 -1.92 -3.27 11.80
N GLY A 135 -1.71 -2.75 10.59
CA GLY A 135 -1.09 -1.44 10.38
C GLY A 135 -1.90 -0.31 11.01
N TRP A 136 -3.23 -0.39 10.98
CA TRP A 136 -4.10 0.55 11.69
C TRP A 136 -3.87 0.46 13.20
N LEU A 137 -3.94 -0.74 13.78
CA LEU A 137 -3.72 -0.93 15.22
C LEU A 137 -2.35 -0.43 15.66
N LEU A 138 -1.30 -0.60 14.85
CA LEU A 138 0.02 -0.04 15.14
C LEU A 138 0.03 1.49 15.06
N SER A 139 -0.73 2.08 14.13
CA SER A 139 -0.79 3.53 13.93
C SER A 139 -1.46 4.30 15.07
N ILE A 140 -2.29 3.63 15.88
CA ILE A 140 -2.86 4.26 17.08
C ILE A 140 -1.89 4.25 18.27
N THR A 141 -0.81 3.45 18.22
CA THR A 141 0.26 3.40 19.22
C THR A 141 1.32 4.50 18.98
N PRO A 142 2.38 4.62 19.82
CA PRO A 142 3.47 5.56 19.57
C PRO A 142 4.18 5.38 18.22
N LEU A 143 4.12 4.19 17.60
CA LEU A 143 4.68 3.94 16.26
C LEU A 143 4.05 4.83 15.18
N GLY A 144 2.81 5.29 15.37
CA GLY A 144 2.15 6.25 14.48
C GLY A 144 2.72 7.68 14.55
N ARG A 145 3.80 7.91 15.29
CA ARG A 145 4.44 9.23 15.46
C ARG A 145 5.90 9.27 15.01
N VAL A 146 6.43 8.21 14.41
CA VAL A 146 7.85 8.12 14.03
C VAL A 146 8.27 9.28 13.11
N LEU A 147 7.49 9.56 12.05
CA LEU A 147 7.81 10.68 11.14
C LEU A 147 7.75 12.07 11.79
N LYS A 148 6.94 12.22 12.84
CA LYS A 148 6.88 13.46 13.61
C LYS A 148 8.19 13.67 14.36
N VAL A 149 8.62 12.64 15.11
CA VAL A 149 9.85 12.69 15.89
C VAL A 149 11.05 13.00 15.00
N THR A 150 11.16 12.37 13.83
CA THR A 150 12.29 12.62 12.91
C THR A 150 12.32 14.02 12.29
N ASN A 151 11.22 14.78 12.30
CA ASN A 151 11.21 16.19 11.82
C ASN A 151 11.66 17.20 12.89
N GLU A 152 11.81 16.76 14.15
CA GLU A 152 12.19 17.58 15.30
C GLU A 152 13.71 17.56 15.56
N TRP A 153 14.45 16.66 14.91
CA TRP A 153 15.93 16.61 14.90
C TRP A 153 16.49 17.37 13.69
#